data_AF-A0AA42FKY5-F1
#
_entry.id   AF-A0AA42FKY5-F1
#
_cell.length_a   1.000
_cell.length_b   1.000
_cell.length_c   1.000
_cell.angle_alpha   90.00
_cell.angle_beta   90.00
_cell.angle_gamma   90.00
#
_symmetry.space_group_name_H-M   'P 1'
#
loop_
_entity.id
_entity.type
_entity.pdbx_description
1 polymer ?
#
loop_
_entity_poly.entity_id
_entity_poly.type
_entity_poly.pdbx_seq_one_letter_code
_entity_poly.pdbx_strand_id
1 'polypeptide(L)'
;MNEYQQLLAPIRQFLQCETPDAWVQKACLPESLPIILKDHLLCELKAAQSAMFLIRKYAVDKQSATVLLEWFKPYEAFAYDRIGDIYTLKNKNQISKQILAKKQSPYSQDLIDKMVLLIKEELHHFYQVLEIMHQRNIPYDGITAGRYAKSLFSYISPHDPKTLVDKLIIGAYIEARSCERFAKLAPYLDEQLANFYISLLRSEARHYQDYLHLAQLISKQDITERINYFGIIEAELISTPDDDFKFHSGVPITLTRAY
;
A
#
# COMPACT_ATOMS: atom_id res chain seq x y z
N MET A 1 -16.98 -6.69 -20.75
CA MET A 1 -17.66 -6.41 -19.47
C MET A 1 -16.95 -7.25 -18.42
N ASN A 2 -16.33 -6.58 -17.45
CA ASN A 2 -14.93 -6.82 -17.07
C ASN A 2 -14.76 -7.89 -15.97
N GLU A 3 -13.88 -8.87 -16.18
CA GLU A 3 -13.50 -9.92 -15.21
C GLU A 3 -13.15 -9.34 -13.81
N TYR A 4 -12.66 -8.11 -13.77
CA TYR A 4 -12.28 -7.40 -12.55
C TYR A 4 -13.45 -6.80 -11.74
N GLN A 5 -14.66 -6.68 -12.30
CA GLN A 5 -15.80 -6.17 -11.54
C GLN A 5 -16.19 -7.11 -10.39
N GLN A 6 -16.02 -8.42 -10.58
CA GLN A 6 -16.26 -9.41 -9.53
C GLN A 6 -15.21 -9.32 -8.41
N LEU A 7 -13.96 -9.01 -8.76
CA LEU A 7 -12.89 -8.77 -7.78
C LEU A 7 -13.16 -7.53 -6.91
N LEU A 8 -13.79 -6.50 -7.47
CA LEU A 8 -14.05 -5.24 -6.77
C LEU A 8 -15.30 -5.28 -5.88
N ALA A 9 -16.24 -6.20 -6.10
CA ALA A 9 -17.46 -6.31 -5.29
C ALA A 9 -17.18 -6.43 -3.78
N PRO A 10 -16.34 -7.37 -3.29
CA PRO A 10 -16.02 -7.45 -1.86
C PRO A 10 -15.27 -6.21 -1.34
N ILE A 11 -14.45 -5.57 -2.18
CA ILE A 11 -13.71 -4.36 -1.81
C ILE A 11 -14.67 -3.19 -1.59
N ARG A 12 -15.62 -2.99 -2.51
CA ARG A 12 -16.66 -1.95 -2.40
C ARG A 12 -17.61 -2.18 -1.23
N GLN A 13 -17.81 -3.44 -0.83
CA GLN A 13 -18.58 -3.76 0.36
C GLN A 13 -17.79 -3.49 1.66
N PHE A 14 -16.47 -3.67 1.63
CA PHE A 14 -15.59 -3.45 2.77
C PHE A 14 -15.30 -1.97 3.03
N LEU A 15 -15.07 -1.18 1.97
CA LEU A 15 -14.88 0.26 2.04
C LEU A 15 -16.21 0.96 2.35
N GLN A 16 -16.18 2.01 3.18
CA GLN A 16 -17.39 2.72 3.60
C GLN A 16 -17.71 3.95 2.74
N CYS A 17 -16.84 4.27 1.79
CA CYS A 17 -17.10 5.28 0.76
C CYS A 17 -16.36 4.92 -0.54
N GLU A 18 -16.88 5.39 -1.67
CA GLU A 18 -16.15 5.34 -2.94
C GLU A 18 -15.12 6.48 -3.01
N THR A 19 -14.12 6.35 -3.88
CA THR A 19 -13.21 7.46 -4.15
C THR A 19 -14.00 8.63 -4.76
N PRO A 20 -13.88 9.87 -4.23
CA PRO A 20 -14.64 11.01 -4.75
C PRO A 20 -14.28 11.33 -6.21
N ASP A 21 -15.27 11.72 -7.02
CA ASP A 21 -15.03 12.07 -8.43
C ASP A 21 -14.09 13.27 -8.58
N ALA A 22 -14.12 14.21 -7.63
CA ALA A 22 -13.17 15.33 -7.60
C ALA A 22 -11.71 14.87 -7.46
N TRP A 23 -11.45 13.77 -6.75
CA TRP A 23 -10.11 13.17 -6.68
C TRP A 23 -9.71 12.59 -8.05
N VAL A 24 -10.64 11.88 -8.72
CA VAL A 24 -10.40 11.32 -10.06
C VAL A 24 -10.14 12.43 -11.08
N GLN A 25 -10.95 13.48 -11.08
CA GLN A 25 -10.79 14.64 -11.95
C GLN A 25 -9.42 15.28 -11.76
N LYS A 26 -8.98 15.47 -10.51
CA LYS A 26 -7.63 15.98 -10.22
C LYS A 26 -6.55 15.01 -10.69
N ALA A 27 -6.73 13.71 -10.48
CA ALA A 27 -5.78 12.67 -10.86
C ALA A 27 -5.57 12.56 -12.38
N CYS A 28 -6.60 12.86 -13.17
CA CYS A 28 -6.54 12.83 -14.63
C CYS A 28 -5.79 14.02 -15.25
N LEU A 29 -5.49 15.07 -14.47
CA LEU A 29 -4.76 16.22 -14.99
C LEU A 29 -3.29 15.84 -15.29
N PRO A 30 -2.72 16.25 -16.43
CA PRO A 30 -1.33 15.93 -16.79
C PRO A 30 -0.30 16.31 -15.73
N GLU A 31 -0.49 17.46 -15.05
CA GLU A 31 0.39 17.93 -13.99
C GLU A 31 0.30 17.10 -12.71
N SER A 32 -0.78 16.34 -12.51
CA SER A 32 -0.98 15.47 -11.35
C SER A 32 -0.31 14.11 -11.52
N LEU A 33 -0.09 13.65 -12.77
CA LEU A 33 0.48 12.33 -13.03
C LEU A 33 1.86 12.11 -12.39
N PRO A 34 2.83 13.06 -12.47
CA PRO A 34 4.08 12.93 -11.74
C PRO A 34 3.92 12.80 -10.23
N ILE A 35 2.92 13.48 -9.64
CA ILE A 35 2.66 13.41 -8.20
C ILE A 35 2.14 12.01 -7.83
N ILE A 36 1.18 11.49 -8.60
CA ILE A 36 0.60 10.17 -8.38
C ILE A 36 1.65 9.09 -8.51
N LEU A 37 2.45 9.09 -9.58
CA LEU A 37 3.45 8.03 -9.79
C LEU A 37 4.57 8.07 -8.76
N LYS A 38 5.04 9.26 -8.34
CA LYS A 38 6.03 9.39 -7.27
C LYS A 38 5.49 8.91 -5.93
N ASP A 39 4.26 9.26 -5.59
CA ASP A 39 3.64 8.82 -4.32
C ASP A 39 3.30 7.33 -4.35
N HIS A 40 2.75 6.82 -5.46
CA HIS A 40 2.50 5.40 -5.70
C HIS A 40 3.79 4.59 -5.53
N LEU A 41 4.88 5.02 -6.16
CA LEU A 41 6.20 4.39 -5.99
C LEU A 41 6.58 4.25 -4.51
N LEU A 42 6.41 5.31 -3.71
CA LEU A 42 6.69 5.24 -2.28
C LEU A 42 5.66 4.42 -1.51
N CYS A 43 4.40 4.37 -1.93
CA CYS A 43 3.39 3.52 -1.31
C CYS A 43 3.78 2.04 -1.39
N GLU A 44 4.28 1.56 -2.53
CA GLU A 44 4.73 0.17 -2.66
C GLU A 44 5.88 -0.13 -1.69
N LEU A 45 6.86 0.79 -1.60
CA LEU A 45 7.97 0.63 -0.66
C LEU A 45 7.48 0.65 0.80
N LYS A 46 6.56 1.56 1.15
CA LYS A 46 6.00 1.68 2.50
C LYS A 46 5.13 0.47 2.87
N ALA A 47 4.41 -0.13 1.93
CA ALA A 47 3.64 -1.36 2.14
C ALA A 47 4.59 -2.53 2.46
N ALA A 48 5.62 -2.72 1.62
CA ALA A 48 6.67 -3.70 1.86
C ALA A 48 7.38 -3.48 3.22
N GLN A 49 7.74 -2.24 3.55
CA GLN A 49 8.40 -1.89 4.81
C GLN A 49 7.47 -2.15 6.01
N SER A 50 6.18 -1.90 5.88
CA SER A 50 5.20 -2.18 6.93
C SER A 50 5.11 -3.68 7.21
N ALA A 51 5.00 -4.50 6.17
CA ALA A 51 5.02 -5.97 6.30
C ALA A 51 6.34 -6.49 6.89
N MET A 52 7.49 -5.95 6.44
CA MET A 52 8.81 -6.26 6.98
C MET A 52 8.92 -5.93 8.46
N PHE A 53 8.37 -4.80 8.89
CA PHE A 53 8.32 -4.42 10.31
C PHE A 53 7.49 -5.43 11.12
N LEU A 54 6.32 -5.84 10.62
CA LEU A 54 5.45 -6.80 11.31
C LEU A 54 6.17 -8.13 11.54
N ILE A 55 6.74 -8.74 10.50
CA ILE A 55 7.42 -10.03 10.66
C ILE A 55 8.68 -9.93 11.52
N ARG A 56 9.46 -8.84 11.41
CA ARG A 56 10.65 -8.61 12.27
C ARG A 56 10.29 -8.47 13.73
N LYS A 57 9.18 -7.80 14.04
CA LYS A 57 8.75 -7.60 15.42
C LYS A 57 8.11 -8.85 16.01
N TYR A 58 7.33 -9.59 15.23
CA TYR A 58 6.40 -10.59 15.75
C TYR A 58 6.69 -12.04 15.37
N ALA A 59 7.48 -12.31 14.32
CA ALA A 59 7.51 -13.65 13.72
C ALA A 59 8.90 -14.24 13.49
N VAL A 60 9.89 -13.45 13.07
CA VAL A 60 11.20 -13.99 12.63
C VAL A 60 12.29 -13.90 13.68
N ASP A 61 13.33 -14.71 13.52
CA ASP A 61 14.54 -14.63 14.35
C ASP A 61 15.46 -13.45 13.96
N LYS A 62 16.53 -13.24 14.74
CA LYS A 62 17.47 -12.13 14.50
C LYS A 62 18.18 -12.23 13.15
N GLN A 63 18.53 -13.45 12.71
CA GLN A 63 19.26 -13.65 11.46
C GLN A 63 18.38 -13.33 10.26
N SER A 64 17.14 -13.83 10.27
CA SER A 64 16.13 -13.56 9.26
C SER A 64 15.74 -12.08 9.26
N ALA A 65 15.67 -11.44 10.43
CA ALA A 65 15.44 -10.01 10.52
C ALA A 65 16.55 -9.18 9.84
N THR A 66 17.81 -9.59 9.95
CA THR A 66 18.92 -8.97 9.20
C THR A 66 18.79 -9.21 7.71
N VAL A 67 18.47 -10.45 7.28
CA VAL A 67 18.27 -10.77 5.86
C VAL A 67 17.17 -9.90 5.25
N LEU A 68 16.04 -9.72 5.96
CA LEU A 68 14.95 -8.85 5.51
C LEU A 68 15.44 -7.42 5.32
N LEU A 69 16.17 -6.84 6.28
CA LEU A 69 16.71 -5.48 6.13
C LEU A 69 17.59 -5.32 4.88
N GLU A 70 18.43 -6.32 4.56
CA GLU A 70 19.27 -6.28 3.35
C GLU A 70 18.45 -6.22 2.05
N TRP A 71 17.23 -6.76 2.02
CA TRP A 71 16.37 -6.70 0.83
C TRP A 71 15.93 -5.27 0.51
N PHE A 72 15.76 -4.44 1.55
CA PHE A 72 15.24 -3.08 1.42
C PHE A 72 16.33 -2.05 1.13
N LYS A 73 17.57 -2.27 1.59
CA LYS A 73 18.68 -1.33 1.40
C LYS A 73 18.78 -0.68 0.02
N PRO A 74 18.76 -1.41 -1.11
CA PRO A 74 18.87 -0.76 -2.43
C PRO A 74 17.68 0.17 -2.72
N TYR A 75 16.47 -0.23 -2.32
CA TYR A 75 15.24 0.57 -2.49
C TYR A 75 15.24 1.80 -1.59
N GLU A 76 15.68 1.66 -0.33
CA GLU A 76 15.79 2.76 0.63
C GLU A 76 16.85 3.78 0.19
N ALA A 77 18.01 3.30 -0.26
CA ALA A 77 19.08 4.14 -0.80
C ALA A 77 18.57 4.97 -2.01
N PHE A 78 17.79 4.36 -2.90
CA PHE A 78 17.16 5.08 -4.00
C PHE A 78 16.10 6.08 -3.51
N ALA A 79 15.16 5.61 -2.69
CA ALA A 79 13.96 6.36 -2.30
C ALA A 79 14.28 7.56 -1.39
N TYR A 80 15.24 7.41 -0.47
CA TYR A 80 15.52 8.37 0.59
C TYR A 80 16.86 9.09 0.41
N ASP A 81 17.89 8.38 -0.04
CA ASP A 81 19.25 8.94 -0.18
C ASP A 81 19.59 9.35 -1.63
N ARG A 82 18.74 9.01 -2.60
CA ARG A 82 18.92 9.29 -4.04
C ARG A 82 20.14 8.61 -4.63
N ILE A 83 20.47 7.46 -4.07
CA ILE A 83 21.59 6.63 -4.49
C ILE A 83 21.04 5.46 -5.32
N GLY A 84 21.52 5.39 -6.55
CA GLY A 84 21.12 4.37 -7.51
C GLY A 84 20.10 4.88 -8.53
N ASP A 85 19.71 3.98 -9.41
CA ASP A 85 18.79 4.19 -10.52
C ASP A 85 18.05 2.89 -10.89
N ILE A 86 17.24 2.96 -11.94
CA ILE A 86 16.53 1.82 -12.52
C ILE A 86 17.44 0.62 -12.82
N TYR A 87 18.68 0.84 -13.27
CA TYR A 87 19.61 -0.23 -13.61
C TYR A 87 20.20 -0.88 -12.37
N THR A 88 20.49 -0.11 -11.32
CA THR A 88 20.98 -0.65 -10.04
C THR A 88 19.93 -1.46 -9.28
N LEU A 89 18.64 -1.14 -9.48
CA LEU A 89 17.50 -1.83 -8.87
C LEU A 89 17.02 -3.05 -9.66
N LYS A 90 17.45 -3.18 -10.92
CA LYS A 90 17.07 -4.31 -11.77
C LYS A 90 17.41 -5.65 -11.12
N ASN A 91 16.44 -6.55 -11.10
CA ASN A 91 16.50 -7.89 -10.49
C ASN A 91 16.72 -7.92 -8.96
N LYS A 92 16.68 -6.79 -8.24
CA LYS A 92 16.84 -6.78 -6.78
C LYS A 92 15.63 -7.38 -6.03
N ASN A 93 14.49 -7.51 -6.70
CA ASN A 93 13.28 -8.18 -6.21
C ASN A 93 13.36 -9.72 -6.28
N GLN A 94 14.37 -10.30 -6.94
CA GLN A 94 14.57 -11.75 -7.03
C GLN A 94 15.16 -12.32 -5.74
N ILE A 95 14.29 -12.45 -4.75
CA ILE A 95 14.66 -12.78 -3.39
C ILE A 95 14.45 -14.28 -3.12
N SER A 96 15.56 -14.99 -2.88
CA SER A 96 15.58 -16.46 -2.75
C SER A 96 15.90 -16.99 -1.35
N LYS A 97 16.35 -16.15 -0.41
CA LYS A 97 16.76 -16.62 0.92
C LYS A 97 15.53 -17.03 1.76
N GLN A 98 15.58 -18.21 2.36
CA GLN A 98 14.57 -18.68 3.31
C GLN A 98 14.54 -17.77 4.54
N ILE A 99 13.33 -17.38 4.94
CA ILE A 99 13.04 -16.63 6.17
C ILE A 99 12.56 -17.64 7.21
N LEU A 100 13.25 -17.71 8.34
CA LEU A 100 12.96 -18.68 9.39
C LEU A 100 12.16 -18.04 10.52
N ALA A 101 11.17 -18.78 11.01
CA ALA A 101 10.38 -18.40 12.16
C ALA A 101 11.20 -18.43 13.46
N LYS A 102 10.89 -17.49 14.37
CA LYS A 102 11.35 -17.55 15.75
C LYS A 102 10.73 -18.77 16.45
N LYS A 103 11.54 -19.53 17.21
CA LYS A 103 11.04 -20.67 18.00
C LYS A 103 9.89 -20.22 18.93
N GLN A 104 8.81 -21.01 18.95
CA GLN A 104 7.63 -20.90 19.84
C GLN A 104 6.67 -19.70 19.61
N SER A 105 6.58 -19.14 18.40
CA SER A 105 5.48 -18.20 18.11
C SER A 105 4.27 -18.94 17.51
N PRO A 106 3.09 -18.89 18.15
CA PRO A 106 1.90 -19.63 17.70
C PRO A 106 1.33 -19.16 16.36
N TYR A 107 1.80 -18.03 15.82
CA TYR A 107 1.30 -17.41 14.59
C TYR A 107 2.39 -17.27 13.51
N SER A 108 3.57 -17.85 13.71
CA SER A 108 4.76 -17.42 12.97
C SER A 108 4.75 -17.75 11.49
N GLN A 109 4.34 -18.95 11.09
CA GLN A 109 4.60 -19.38 9.71
C GLN A 109 3.65 -18.74 8.71
N ASP A 110 2.34 -18.73 8.97
CA ASP A 110 1.36 -18.12 8.06
C ASP A 110 1.56 -16.60 7.92
N LEU A 111 1.86 -15.90 9.04
CA LEU A 111 2.23 -14.49 9.02
C LEU A 111 3.51 -14.25 8.21
N ILE A 112 4.53 -15.09 8.36
CA ILE A 112 5.77 -14.98 7.57
C ILE A 112 5.48 -15.20 6.09
N ASP A 113 4.79 -16.28 5.74
CA ASP A 113 4.59 -16.67 4.34
C ASP A 113 3.80 -15.60 3.57
N LYS A 114 2.70 -15.12 4.15
CA LYS A 114 1.87 -14.05 3.55
C LYS A 114 2.62 -12.72 3.45
N MET A 115 3.31 -12.30 4.52
CA MET A 115 4.04 -11.03 4.51
C MET A 115 5.27 -11.07 3.60
N VAL A 116 5.97 -12.20 3.50
CA VAL A 116 7.10 -12.36 2.58
C VAL A 116 6.63 -12.35 1.13
N LEU A 117 5.48 -12.98 0.83
CA LEU A 117 4.88 -12.90 -0.51
C LEU A 117 4.52 -11.44 -0.85
N LEU A 118 3.80 -10.75 0.04
CA LEU A 118 3.45 -9.33 -0.12
C LEU A 118 4.70 -8.48 -0.35
N ILE A 119 5.74 -8.60 0.48
CA ILE A 119 6.99 -7.85 0.32
C ILE A 119 7.59 -8.04 -1.08
N LYS A 120 7.58 -9.26 -1.61
CA LYS A 120 8.13 -9.54 -2.95
C LYS A 120 7.30 -8.89 -4.05
N GLU A 121 5.97 -8.96 -3.93
CA GLU A 121 5.05 -8.35 -4.88
C GLU A 121 5.17 -6.82 -4.85
N GLU A 122 5.19 -6.20 -3.67
CA GLU A 122 5.33 -4.75 -3.54
C GLU A 122 6.69 -4.22 -4.02
N LEU A 123 7.79 -4.91 -3.73
CA LEU A 123 9.09 -4.53 -4.29
C LEU A 123 9.17 -4.73 -5.81
N HIS A 124 8.34 -5.62 -6.37
CA HIS A 124 8.18 -5.75 -7.81
C HIS A 124 7.34 -4.61 -8.39
N HIS A 125 6.20 -4.28 -7.77
CA HIS A 125 5.36 -3.15 -8.16
C HIS A 125 6.14 -1.84 -8.13
N PHE A 126 6.92 -1.59 -7.06
CA PHE A 126 7.85 -0.47 -6.97
C PHE A 126 8.71 -0.33 -8.23
N TYR A 127 9.34 -1.43 -8.64
CA TYR A 127 10.21 -1.43 -9.80
C TYR A 127 9.43 -1.17 -11.11
N GLN A 128 8.21 -1.70 -11.25
CA GLN A 128 7.35 -1.44 -12.40
C GLN A 128 6.90 0.03 -12.47
N VAL A 129 6.55 0.65 -11.34
CA VAL A 129 6.24 2.10 -11.28
C VAL A 129 7.46 2.92 -11.70
N LEU A 130 8.66 2.54 -11.23
CA LEU A 130 9.90 3.21 -11.61
C LEU A 130 10.19 3.07 -13.12
N GLU A 131 9.94 1.90 -13.72
CA GLU A 131 10.03 1.69 -15.17
C GLU A 131 9.09 2.61 -15.96
N ILE A 132 7.84 2.73 -15.51
CA ILE A 132 6.83 3.60 -16.12
C ILE A 132 7.24 5.07 -16.02
N MET A 133 7.74 5.50 -14.86
CA MET A 133 8.25 6.86 -14.64
C MET A 133 9.44 7.16 -15.56
N HIS A 134 10.39 6.22 -15.67
CA HIS A 134 11.57 6.35 -16.54
C HIS A 134 11.16 6.51 -18.01
N GLN A 135 10.25 5.67 -18.51
CA GLN A 135 9.75 5.74 -19.88
C GLN A 135 9.02 7.06 -20.19
N ARG A 136 8.40 7.67 -19.18
CA ARG A 136 7.69 8.96 -19.28
C ARG A 136 8.57 10.17 -19.00
N ASN A 137 9.89 9.99 -18.80
CA ASN A 137 10.83 11.04 -18.39
C ASN A 137 10.38 11.79 -17.13
N ILE A 138 9.75 11.08 -16.17
CA ILE A 138 9.36 11.64 -14.87
C ILE A 138 10.49 11.37 -13.89
N PRO A 139 11.32 12.38 -13.53
CA PRO A 139 12.40 12.18 -12.58
C PRO A 139 11.84 11.95 -11.18
N TYR A 140 12.45 11.03 -10.43
CA TYR A 140 12.18 10.90 -8.99
C TYR A 140 13.00 11.96 -8.23
N ASP A 141 12.32 13.05 -7.86
CA ASP A 141 12.85 14.15 -7.04
C ASP A 141 12.34 14.12 -5.58
N GLY A 142 11.49 13.13 -5.25
CA GLY A 142 11.07 12.81 -3.89
C GLY A 142 9.71 13.42 -3.60
N ILE A 143 9.02 12.85 -2.63
CA ILE A 143 7.68 13.30 -2.27
C ILE A 143 7.43 13.05 -0.79
N THR A 144 6.76 14.00 -0.15
CA THR A 144 6.35 13.87 1.25
C THR A 144 5.18 12.91 1.36
N ALA A 145 5.13 12.15 2.46
CA ALA A 145 3.98 11.31 2.75
C ALA A 145 2.76 12.17 3.12
N GLY A 146 1.60 11.84 2.55
CA GLY A 146 0.32 12.46 2.91
C GLY A 146 -0.20 12.04 4.29
N ARG A 147 -1.35 12.59 4.70
CA ARG A 147 -1.94 12.37 6.03
C ARG A 147 -2.51 10.96 6.28
N TYR A 148 -2.94 10.27 5.23
CA TYR A 148 -3.79 9.08 5.29
C TYR A 148 -3.31 7.99 6.28
N ALA A 149 -2.22 7.30 5.98
CA ALA A 149 -1.73 6.18 6.80
C ALA A 149 -1.33 6.64 8.21
N LYS A 150 -0.70 7.82 8.34
CA LYS A 150 -0.32 8.39 9.63
C LYS A 150 -1.54 8.62 10.52
N SER A 151 -2.62 9.16 9.97
CA SER A 151 -3.88 9.37 10.69
C SER A 151 -4.53 8.05 11.10
N LEU A 152 -4.56 7.03 10.24
CA LEU A 152 -5.07 5.70 10.64
C LEU A 152 -4.27 5.11 11.81
N PHE A 153 -2.93 5.19 11.74
CA PHE A 153 -2.06 4.68 12.79
C PHE A 153 -2.16 5.41 14.13
N SER A 154 -2.67 6.66 14.18
CA SER A 154 -2.87 7.36 15.46
C SER A 154 -4.00 6.77 16.31
N TYR A 155 -4.86 5.93 15.73
CA TYR A 155 -5.98 5.29 16.43
C TYR A 155 -5.70 3.84 16.88
N ILE A 156 -4.45 3.38 16.76
CA ILE A 156 -4.04 2.05 17.21
C ILE A 156 -4.21 1.91 18.72
N SER A 157 -4.77 0.78 19.13
CA SER A 157 -4.85 0.36 20.52
C SER A 157 -3.47 0.04 21.08
N PRO A 158 -3.14 0.51 22.29
CA PRO A 158 -1.91 0.14 22.95
C PRO A 158 -1.94 -1.34 23.38
N HIS A 159 -0.74 -1.93 23.49
CA HIS A 159 -0.47 -3.29 23.92
C HIS A 159 -0.81 -4.41 22.92
N ASP A 160 0.08 -5.40 22.85
CA ASP A 160 -0.10 -6.60 22.04
C ASP A 160 -1.09 -7.57 22.72
N PRO A 161 -1.91 -8.33 21.95
CA PRO A 161 -1.90 -8.43 20.49
C PRO A 161 -2.75 -7.37 19.77
N LYS A 162 -3.48 -6.50 20.50
CA LYS A 162 -4.38 -5.50 19.88
C LYS A 162 -3.65 -4.56 18.93
N THR A 163 -2.45 -4.11 19.29
CA THR A 163 -1.59 -3.31 18.40
C THR A 163 -1.33 -4.00 17.06
N LEU A 164 -1.04 -5.31 17.06
CA LEU A 164 -0.80 -6.07 15.83
C LEU A 164 -2.09 -6.23 15.02
N VAL A 165 -3.20 -6.58 15.66
CA VAL A 165 -4.53 -6.69 15.01
C VAL A 165 -4.90 -5.38 14.31
N ASP A 166 -4.77 -4.25 15.00
CA ASP A 166 -5.09 -2.94 14.42
C ASP A 166 -4.19 -2.59 13.22
N LYS A 167 -2.89 -2.90 13.28
CA LYS A 167 -1.98 -2.70 12.15
C LYS A 167 -2.38 -3.52 10.92
N LEU A 168 -2.84 -4.76 11.14
CA LEU A 168 -3.29 -5.63 10.06
C LEU A 168 -4.61 -5.13 9.46
N ILE A 169 -5.57 -4.67 10.28
CA ILE A 169 -6.81 -4.06 9.80
C ILE A 169 -6.53 -2.77 9.01
N ILE A 170 -5.62 -1.92 9.49
CA ILE A 170 -5.20 -0.72 8.75
C ILE A 170 -4.55 -1.10 7.42
N GLY A 171 -3.70 -2.13 7.40
CA GLY A 171 -3.14 -2.70 6.17
C GLY A 171 -4.25 -3.09 5.19
N ALA A 172 -5.26 -3.84 5.63
CA ALA A 172 -6.41 -4.21 4.80
C ALA A 172 -7.12 -2.99 4.18
N TYR A 173 -7.31 -1.90 4.93
CA TYR A 173 -7.90 -0.66 4.41
C TYR A 173 -7.02 0.05 3.37
N ILE A 174 -5.70 0.06 3.56
CA ILE A 174 -4.77 0.66 2.60
C ILE A 174 -4.83 -0.08 1.26
N GLU A 175 -4.68 -1.42 1.27
CA GLU A 175 -4.71 -2.25 0.05
C GLU A 175 -6.08 -2.18 -0.65
N ALA A 176 -7.18 -2.27 0.12
CA ALA A 176 -8.53 -2.17 -0.42
C ALA A 176 -8.76 -0.81 -1.11
N ARG A 177 -8.32 0.30 -0.49
CA ARG A 177 -8.43 1.64 -1.09
C ARG A 177 -7.54 1.78 -2.33
N SER A 178 -6.32 1.26 -2.30
CA SER A 178 -5.43 1.22 -3.47
C SER A 178 -6.10 0.53 -4.65
N CYS A 179 -6.64 -0.67 -4.42
CA CYS A 179 -7.37 -1.43 -5.43
C CYS A 179 -8.56 -0.66 -6.03
N GLU A 180 -9.40 -0.05 -5.19
CA GLU A 180 -10.55 0.72 -5.64
C GLU A 180 -10.12 1.95 -6.46
N ARG A 181 -9.05 2.65 -6.05
CA ARG A 181 -8.51 3.81 -6.77
C ARG A 181 -7.90 3.42 -8.11
N PHE A 182 -7.10 2.35 -8.17
CA PHE A 182 -6.57 1.85 -9.44
C PHE A 182 -7.70 1.54 -10.42
N ALA A 183 -8.73 0.82 -9.97
CA ALA A 183 -9.87 0.48 -10.80
C ALA A 183 -10.69 1.69 -11.23
N LYS A 184 -10.89 2.68 -10.34
CA LYS A 184 -11.67 3.89 -10.65
C LYS A 184 -10.91 4.83 -11.59
N LEU A 185 -9.58 4.89 -11.50
CA LEU A 185 -8.75 5.78 -12.31
C LEU A 185 -8.40 5.20 -13.68
N ALA A 186 -8.19 3.88 -13.79
CA ALA A 186 -7.73 3.23 -15.03
C ALA A 186 -8.51 3.60 -16.31
N PRO A 187 -9.86 3.74 -16.32
CA PRO A 187 -10.60 4.13 -17.53
C PRO A 187 -10.26 5.50 -18.10
N TYR A 188 -9.59 6.36 -17.34
CA TYR A 188 -9.23 7.73 -17.72
C TYR A 188 -7.75 7.89 -18.09
N LEU A 189 -6.97 6.82 -18.01
CA LEU A 189 -5.53 6.84 -18.28
C LEU A 189 -5.22 6.37 -19.71
N ASP A 190 -4.00 6.62 -20.16
CA ASP A 190 -3.48 6.00 -21.38
C ASP A 190 -3.44 4.47 -21.24
N GLU A 191 -3.47 3.77 -22.38
CA GLU A 191 -3.58 2.31 -22.43
C GLU A 191 -2.52 1.60 -21.59
N GLN A 192 -1.27 2.10 -21.58
CA GLN A 192 -0.20 1.46 -20.84
C GLN A 192 -0.41 1.58 -19.32
N LEU A 193 -0.74 2.78 -18.82
CA LEU A 193 -1.02 3.00 -17.41
C LEU A 193 -2.30 2.30 -16.95
N ALA A 194 -3.35 2.33 -17.78
CA ALA A 194 -4.60 1.63 -17.50
C ALA A 194 -4.36 0.13 -17.35
N ASN A 195 -3.64 -0.49 -18.28
CA ASN A 195 -3.32 -1.92 -18.21
C ASN A 195 -2.46 -2.25 -17.00
N PHE A 196 -1.49 -1.39 -16.65
CA PHE A 196 -0.69 -1.57 -15.44
C PHE A 196 -1.56 -1.53 -14.18
N TYR A 197 -2.38 -0.50 -13.98
CA TYR A 197 -3.25 -0.39 -12.80
C TYR A 197 -4.28 -1.52 -12.70
N ILE A 198 -4.83 -1.98 -13.84
CA ILE A 198 -5.70 -3.16 -13.86
C ILE A 198 -4.93 -4.44 -13.47
N SER A 199 -3.67 -4.56 -13.86
CA SER A 199 -2.84 -5.73 -13.52
C SER A 199 -2.56 -5.86 -12.01
N LEU A 200 -2.55 -4.75 -11.27
CA LEU A 200 -2.34 -4.73 -9.81
C LEU A 200 -3.56 -5.21 -9.03
N LEU A 201 -4.77 -5.10 -9.58
CA LEU A 201 -6.01 -5.34 -8.81
C LEU A 201 -6.08 -6.72 -8.14
N ARG A 202 -5.48 -7.74 -8.76
CA ARG A 202 -5.51 -9.11 -8.24
C ARG A 202 -4.59 -9.27 -7.03
N SER A 203 -3.39 -8.70 -7.02
CA SER A 203 -2.50 -8.74 -5.84
C SER A 203 -3.11 -7.93 -4.70
N GLU A 204 -3.54 -6.71 -4.98
CA GLU A 204 -4.18 -5.82 -4.00
C GLU A 204 -5.40 -6.45 -3.31
N ALA A 205 -6.30 -7.06 -4.09
CA ALA A 205 -7.47 -7.76 -3.55
C ALA A 205 -7.09 -8.93 -2.64
N ARG A 206 -6.00 -9.65 -2.97
CA ARG A 206 -5.49 -10.72 -2.10
C ARG A 206 -4.81 -10.16 -0.85
N HIS A 207 -4.00 -9.11 -0.96
CA HIS A 207 -3.32 -8.50 0.18
C HIS A 207 -4.32 -8.03 1.23
N TYR A 208 -5.37 -7.34 0.80
CA TYR A 208 -6.50 -6.94 1.65
C TYR A 208 -7.08 -8.15 2.42
N GLN A 209 -7.37 -9.25 1.72
CA GLN A 209 -7.93 -10.47 2.34
C GLN A 209 -6.96 -11.14 3.30
N ASP A 210 -5.67 -11.22 2.93
CA ASP A 210 -4.61 -11.79 3.75
C ASP A 210 -4.42 -10.99 5.04
N TYR A 211 -4.47 -9.66 4.97
CA TYR A 211 -4.43 -8.79 6.15
C TYR A 211 -5.60 -9.05 7.11
N LEU A 212 -6.84 -9.14 6.60
CA LEU A 212 -8.00 -9.45 7.45
C LEU A 212 -7.94 -10.86 8.04
N HIS A 213 -7.51 -11.84 7.23
CA HIS A 213 -7.32 -13.20 7.69
C HIS A 213 -6.35 -13.27 8.87
N LEU A 214 -5.18 -12.64 8.72
CA LEU A 214 -4.16 -12.59 9.77
C LEU A 214 -4.66 -11.84 11.01
N ALA A 215 -5.38 -10.74 10.84
CA ALA A 215 -5.97 -9.99 11.95
C ALA A 215 -6.92 -10.88 12.78
N GLN A 216 -7.78 -11.65 12.11
CA GLN A 216 -8.71 -12.54 12.77
C GLN A 216 -8.00 -13.76 13.39
N LEU A 217 -6.96 -14.30 12.74
CA LEU A 217 -6.18 -15.41 13.28
C LEU A 217 -5.49 -15.06 14.60
N ILE A 218 -5.00 -13.81 14.72
CA ILE A 218 -4.31 -13.31 15.91
C ILE A 218 -5.31 -12.91 17.01
N SER A 219 -6.48 -12.38 16.63
CA SER A 219 -7.51 -12.01 17.58
C SER A 219 -8.29 -13.22 18.10
N LYS A 220 -8.45 -13.31 19.42
CA LYS A 220 -9.35 -14.30 20.04
C LYS A 220 -10.83 -13.91 19.98
N GLN A 221 -11.10 -12.66 19.61
CA GLN A 221 -12.44 -12.08 19.52
C GLN A 221 -12.76 -11.76 18.07
N ASP A 222 -14.04 -11.62 17.76
CA ASP A 222 -14.49 -11.09 16.48
C ASP A 222 -13.92 -9.69 16.23
N ILE A 223 -13.40 -9.45 15.03
CA ILE A 223 -12.77 -8.16 14.67
C ILE A 223 -13.72 -7.22 13.93
N THR A 224 -14.98 -7.58 13.70
CA THR A 224 -15.92 -6.82 12.86
C THR A 224 -16.15 -5.42 13.39
N GLU A 225 -16.32 -5.26 14.71
CA GLU A 225 -16.46 -3.93 15.33
C GLU A 225 -15.22 -3.07 15.08
N ARG A 226 -14.03 -3.67 15.16
CA ARG A 226 -12.76 -2.97 14.96
C ARG A 226 -12.52 -2.62 13.49
N ILE A 227 -12.90 -3.50 12.58
CA ILE A 227 -12.94 -3.20 11.13
C ILE A 227 -13.84 -1.98 10.90
N ASN A 228 -15.09 -2.01 11.38
CA ASN A 228 -16.02 -0.92 11.19
C ASN A 228 -15.52 0.41 11.77
N TYR A 229 -14.89 0.37 12.93
CA TYR A 229 -14.26 1.54 13.55
C TYR A 229 -13.22 2.20 12.64
N PHE A 230 -12.29 1.43 12.08
CA PHE A 230 -11.30 1.96 11.15
C PHE A 230 -11.90 2.39 9.81
N GLY A 231 -12.95 1.70 9.33
CA GLY A 231 -13.64 2.08 8.11
C GLY A 231 -14.31 3.45 8.17
N ILE A 232 -14.84 3.84 9.33
CA ILE A 232 -15.41 5.18 9.53
C ILE A 232 -14.31 6.24 9.40
N ILE A 233 -13.17 6.02 10.06
CA ILE A 233 -12.03 6.94 10.02
C ILE A 233 -11.44 7.02 8.61
N GLU A 234 -11.29 5.88 7.94
CA GLU A 234 -10.81 5.79 6.56
C GLU A 234 -11.70 6.57 5.61
N ALA A 235 -13.02 6.37 5.69
CA ALA A 235 -13.98 7.07 4.84
C ALA A 235 -13.98 8.58 5.08
N GLU A 236 -13.82 9.03 6.33
CA GLU A 236 -13.65 10.44 6.66
C GLU A 236 -12.38 11.02 6.01
N LEU A 237 -11.24 10.32 6.08
CA LEU A 237 -9.98 10.77 5.47
C LEU A 237 -10.08 10.90 3.95
N ILE A 238 -10.81 9.99 3.30
CA ILE A 238 -11.02 9.96 1.84
C ILE A 238 -12.03 11.02 1.39
N SER A 239 -13.06 11.28 2.19
CA SER A 239 -14.19 12.14 1.80
C SER A 239 -14.01 13.61 2.20
N THR A 240 -13.09 13.92 3.11
CA THR A 240 -12.85 15.30 3.56
C THR A 240 -11.83 16.04 2.71
N PRO A 241 -11.86 17.39 2.68
CA PRO A 241 -10.90 18.19 1.95
C PRO A 241 -9.43 17.93 2.34
N ASP A 242 -8.56 17.99 1.34
CA ASP A 242 -7.12 17.76 1.44
C ASP A 242 -6.38 18.71 0.48
N ASP A 243 -5.41 19.45 1.00
CA ASP A 243 -4.56 20.37 0.23
C ASP A 243 -3.29 19.69 -0.31
N ASP A 244 -2.94 18.51 0.22
CA ASP A 244 -1.79 17.72 -0.21
C ASP A 244 -2.22 16.56 -1.11
N PHE A 245 -2.37 16.82 -2.40
CA PHE A 245 -2.78 15.80 -3.36
C PHE A 245 -1.77 14.64 -3.43
N LYS A 246 -2.25 13.42 -3.19
CA LYS A 246 -1.49 12.16 -3.10
C LYS A 246 -2.35 10.99 -3.56
N PHE A 247 -1.75 9.81 -3.72
CA PHE A 247 -2.46 8.61 -4.14
C PHE A 247 -3.56 8.20 -3.15
N HIS A 248 -3.39 8.43 -1.85
CA HIS A 248 -4.41 8.21 -0.80
C HIS A 248 -4.97 9.51 -0.18
N SER A 249 -4.80 10.68 -0.82
CA SER A 249 -5.32 11.95 -0.26
C SER A 249 -6.86 12.00 -0.27
N GLY A 250 -7.42 12.90 0.54
CA GLY A 250 -8.85 13.22 0.51
C GLY A 250 -9.28 14.01 -0.73
N VAL A 251 -10.40 14.74 -0.63
CA VAL A 251 -10.96 15.57 -1.70
C VAL A 251 -10.03 16.76 -1.98
N PRO A 252 -9.46 16.90 -3.18
CA PRO A 252 -8.52 17.99 -3.47
C PRO A 252 -9.20 19.36 -3.32
N ILE A 253 -8.60 20.25 -2.55
CA ILE A 253 -9.05 21.64 -2.48
C ILE A 253 -8.69 22.33 -3.80
N THR A 254 -9.69 22.70 -4.59
CA THR A 254 -9.48 23.59 -5.74
C THR A 254 -9.28 25.00 -5.20
N LEU A 255 -8.03 25.48 -5.14
CA LEU A 255 -7.78 26.91 -4.94
C LEU A 255 -8.38 27.64 -6.14
N THR A 256 -9.57 28.20 -5.98
CA THR A 256 -10.06 29.24 -6.86
C THR A 256 -9.08 30.39 -6.72
N ARG A 257 -8.20 30.57 -7.71
CA ARG A 257 -7.45 31.82 -7.83
C ARG A 257 -8.50 32.92 -8.02
N ALA A 258 -8.79 33.68 -6.97
CA ALA A 258 -9.43 34.96 -7.11
C ALA A 258 -8.51 35.79 -8.02
N TYR A 259 -9.06 36.21 -9.16
CA TYR A 259 -8.40 36.99 -10.20
C TYR A 259 -7.88 38.34 -9.67
#